data_AF-A0A7F5RIZ4-F1
#
_entry.id   AF-A0A7F5RIZ4-F1
#
_cell.length_a   1.000
_cell.length_b   1.000
_cell.length_c   1.000
_cell.angle_alpha   90.00
_cell.angle_beta   90.00
_cell.angle_gamma   90.00
#
_symmetry.space_group_name_H-M   'P 1'
#
loop_
_entity.id
_entity.type
_entity.pdbx_description
1 polymer ?
#
loop_
_entity_poly.entity_id
_entity_poly.type
_entity_poly.pdbx_seq_one_letter_code
_entity_poly.pdbx_strand_id
1 'polypeptide(L)'
;MNREHTEECNKDVSIIKAKENQAVLSMAQREGNLYKVMFRQPTENTSLIATSIVTWHERLAHQNLKEILKKNNIKFINGWNNQVCNACALGKQHRVTHPENDKTAVQLLDLVHVDLGESEERSTF
;
A
#
# COMPACT_ATOMS: atom_id res chain seq x y z
N MET A 1 24.78 11.73 -2.34
CA MET A 1 24.97 13.05 -2.99
C MET A 1 23.59 13.66 -3.18
N ASN A 2 23.14 14.51 -2.24
CA ASN A 2 21.83 15.15 -2.29
C ASN A 2 21.87 16.21 -3.40
N ARG A 3 21.33 15.90 -4.58
CA ARG A 3 21.18 16.87 -5.66
C ARG A 3 19.94 17.72 -5.35
N GLU A 4 20.16 18.96 -4.99
CA GLU A 4 19.09 19.93 -4.75
C GLU A 4 18.35 20.21 -6.07
N HIS A 5 17.02 20.28 -6.00
CA HIS A 5 16.13 20.55 -7.13
C HIS A 5 15.24 21.76 -6.84
N THR A 6 14.73 22.37 -7.89
CA THR A 6 13.73 23.44 -7.84
C THR A 6 12.49 23.01 -8.60
N GLU A 7 11.33 23.31 -8.05
CA GLU A 7 10.03 22.96 -8.64
C GLU A 7 9.33 24.22 -9.18
N GLU A 8 8.79 24.13 -10.40
CA GLU A 8 7.98 25.17 -11.02
C GLU A 8 6.67 24.54 -11.51
N CYS A 9 5.53 25.02 -11.01
CA CYS A 9 4.22 24.48 -11.37
C CYS A 9 3.29 25.60 -11.86
N ASN A 10 2.59 25.33 -12.97
CA ASN A 10 1.44 26.12 -13.41
C ASN A 10 0.19 25.23 -13.58
N LYS A 11 -0.91 25.80 -14.08
CA LYS A 11 -2.18 25.07 -14.27
C LYS A 11 -2.07 23.86 -15.21
N ASP A 12 -1.16 23.90 -16.17
CA ASP A 12 -1.05 22.93 -17.27
C ASP A 12 0.17 22.01 -17.15
N VAL A 13 1.22 22.42 -16.42
CA VAL A 13 2.51 21.73 -16.37
C VAL A 13 3.14 21.84 -14.97
N SER A 14 3.83 20.78 -14.54
CA SER A 14 4.75 20.79 -13.40
C SER A 14 6.15 20.36 -13.86
N ILE A 15 7.17 21.15 -13.52
CA ILE A 15 8.55 20.99 -14.00
C ILE A 15 9.48 20.90 -12.79
N ILE A 16 10.34 19.88 -12.80
CA ILE A 16 11.43 19.74 -11.83
C ILE A 16 12.74 20.08 -12.55
N LYS A 17 13.49 21.05 -12.03
CA LYS A 17 14.79 21.48 -12.56
C LYS A 17 15.92 21.19 -11.58
N ALA A 18 17.10 20.87 -12.09
CA ALA A 18 18.32 20.81 -11.29
C ALA A 18 18.73 22.22 -10.87
N LYS A 19 19.04 22.42 -9.59
CA LYS A 19 19.37 23.76 -9.06
C LYS A 19 20.66 24.33 -9.67
N GLU A 20 21.63 23.47 -9.97
CA GLU A 20 22.97 23.82 -10.45
C GLU A 20 22.97 24.48 -11.84
N ASN A 21 22.22 23.92 -12.79
CA ASN A 21 22.26 24.32 -14.21
C ASN A 21 20.89 24.63 -14.79
N GLN A 22 19.83 24.62 -13.97
CA GLN A 22 18.44 24.80 -14.39
C GLN A 22 17.96 23.78 -15.43
N ALA A 23 18.67 22.66 -15.60
CA ALA A 23 18.27 21.63 -16.55
C ALA A 23 16.99 20.93 -16.09
N VAL A 24 16.06 20.75 -17.01
CA VAL A 24 14.80 20.03 -16.74
C VAL A 24 15.10 18.56 -16.49
N LEU A 25 14.81 18.10 -15.27
CA LEU A 25 14.96 16.72 -14.85
C LEU A 25 13.70 15.91 -15.15
N SER A 26 12.53 16.50 -14.95
CA SER A 26 11.26 15.90 -15.35
C SER A 26 10.22 16.98 -15.64
N MET A 27 9.26 16.64 -16.50
CA MET A 27 8.12 17.48 -16.83
C MET A 27 6.85 16.63 -16.84
N ALA A 28 5.82 17.14 -16.16
CA ALA A 28 4.50 16.54 -16.06
C ALA A 28 3.49 17.46 -16.76
N GLN A 29 2.69 16.92 -17.68
CA GLN A 29 1.64 17.67 -18.37
C GLN A 29 0.27 17.28 -17.83
N ARG A 30 -0.61 18.25 -17.59
CA ARG A 30 -1.97 18.00 -17.11
C ARG A 30 -2.81 17.40 -18.23
N GLU A 31 -3.49 16.30 -17.93
CA GLU A 31 -4.55 15.72 -18.72
C GLU A 31 -5.79 15.51 -17.83
N GLY A 32 -6.82 16.33 -18.05
CA GLY A 32 -7.98 16.39 -17.16
C GLY A 32 -7.58 16.88 -15.76
N ASN A 33 -7.82 16.06 -14.74
CA ASN A 33 -7.52 16.34 -13.33
C ASN A 33 -6.20 15.72 -12.83
N LEU A 34 -5.39 15.15 -13.72
CA LEU A 34 -4.15 14.46 -13.37
C LEU A 34 -2.97 15.04 -14.15
N TYR A 35 -1.78 15.04 -13.54
CA TYR A 35 -0.54 15.32 -14.25
C TYR A 35 0.09 14.01 -14.72
N LYS A 36 0.34 13.89 -16.02
CA LYS A 36 1.04 12.76 -16.63
C LYS A 36 2.51 13.09 -16.80
N VAL A 37 3.37 12.26 -16.21
CA VAL A 37 4.83 12.35 -16.37
C VAL A 37 5.27 11.30 -17.39
N MET A 38 5.95 11.72 -18.44
CA MET A 38 6.52 10.81 -19.44
C MET A 38 7.99 10.58 -19.11
N PHE A 39 8.30 9.41 -18.54
CA PHE A 39 9.68 9.01 -18.34
C PHE A 39 10.23 8.41 -19.64
N ARG A 40 11.37 8.92 -20.10
CA ARG A 40 12.13 8.26 -21.17
C ARG A 40 12.79 7.04 -20.57
N GLN A 41 12.25 5.86 -20.87
CA GLN A 41 12.95 4.61 -20.57
C GLN A 41 14.20 4.55 -21.45
N PRO A 42 15.40 4.25 -20.89
CA PRO A 42 16.53 3.86 -21.71
C PRO A 42 16.12 2.70 -22.62
N THR A 43 16.53 2.74 -23.88
CA THR A 43 16.28 1.69 -24.88
C THR A 43 16.98 0.35 -24.56
N GLU A 44 17.64 0.26 -23.41
CA GLU A 44 18.07 -1.01 -22.88
C GLU A 44 16.83 -1.74 -22.38
N ASN A 45 16.52 -2.87 -23.00
CA ASN A 45 15.46 -3.77 -22.60
C ASN A 45 15.75 -4.36 -21.20
N THR A 46 15.69 -3.55 -20.14
CA THR A 46 15.84 -4.02 -18.75
C THR A 46 14.57 -4.71 -18.25
N SER A 47 13.56 -4.90 -19.11
CA SER A 47 12.29 -5.55 -18.79
C SER A 47 12.31 -7.08 -18.87
N LEU A 48 13.45 -7.72 -19.18
CA LEU A 48 13.47 -9.17 -19.46
C LEU A 48 13.97 -10.06 -18.31
N ILE A 49 14.50 -9.50 -17.23
CA ILE A 49 14.90 -10.33 -16.08
C ILE A 49 13.68 -10.57 -15.22
N ALA A 50 13.18 -11.81 -15.26
CA ALA A 50 12.10 -12.26 -14.40
C ALA A 50 12.41 -11.87 -12.94
N THR A 51 11.57 -11.03 -12.36
CA THR A 51 11.70 -10.61 -10.96
C THR A 51 11.17 -11.71 -10.04
N SER A 52 11.72 -11.83 -8.83
CA SER A 52 11.26 -12.82 -7.86
C SER A 52 9.83 -12.53 -7.39
N ILE A 53 9.06 -13.58 -7.08
CA ILE A 53 7.73 -13.44 -6.48
C ILE A 53 7.75 -12.67 -5.16
N VAL A 54 8.85 -12.77 -4.40
CA VAL A 54 9.06 -12.05 -3.13
C VAL A 54 9.16 -10.54 -3.39
N THR A 55 9.94 -10.15 -4.40
CA THR A 55 10.09 -8.74 -4.78
C THR A 55 8.79 -8.16 -5.33
N TRP A 56 8.03 -8.94 -6.11
CA TRP A 56 6.69 -8.55 -6.55
C TRP A 56 5.75 -8.33 -5.36
N HIS A 57 5.78 -9.26 -4.39
CA HIS A 57 4.99 -9.19 -3.17
C HIS A 57 5.29 -7.91 -2.37
N GLU A 58 6.56 -7.55 -2.17
CA GLU A 58 6.94 -6.33 -1.44
C GLU A 58 6.57 -5.04 -2.20
N ARG A 59 6.88 -4.97 -3.50
CA ARG A 59 6.65 -3.76 -4.32
C ARG A 59 5.18 -3.42 -4.51
N LEU A 60 4.32 -4.43 -4.57
CA LEU A 60 2.89 -4.25 -4.76
C LEU A 60 2.13 -4.37 -3.44
N ALA A 61 2.70 -3.86 -2.33
CA ALA A 61 2.00 -3.77 -1.04
C ALA A 61 1.47 -5.12 -0.52
N HIS A 62 2.33 -6.13 -0.52
CA HIS A 62 2.10 -7.42 0.14
C HIS A 62 0.87 -8.21 -0.37
N GLN A 63 0.58 -8.09 -1.67
CA GLN A 63 -0.49 -8.84 -2.31
C GLN A 63 -0.11 -10.30 -2.59
N ASN A 64 -1.12 -11.17 -2.65
CA ASN A 64 -0.97 -12.54 -3.13
C ASN A 64 -1.05 -12.55 -4.67
N LEU A 65 0.11 -12.42 -5.31
CA LEU A 65 0.20 -12.13 -6.75
C LEU A 65 0.42 -13.36 -7.62
N LYS A 66 0.71 -14.52 -7.03
CA LYS A 66 1.15 -15.70 -7.77
C LYS A 66 0.16 -16.09 -8.88
N GLU A 67 -1.13 -16.09 -8.57
CA GLU A 67 -2.17 -16.44 -9.54
C GLU A 67 -2.42 -15.31 -10.56
N ILE A 68 -2.28 -14.05 -10.15
CA ILE A 68 -2.43 -12.89 -11.04
C ILE A 68 -1.30 -12.88 -12.08
N LEU A 69 -0.05 -13.11 -11.67
CA LEU A 69 1.10 -13.15 -12.57
C LEU A 69 0.97 -14.28 -13.59
N LYS A 70 0.57 -15.48 -13.14
CA LYS A 70 0.28 -16.63 -14.04
C LYS A 70 -0.83 -16.29 -15.04
N LYS A 71 -1.96 -15.76 -14.56
CA LYS A 71 -3.11 -15.41 -15.41
C LYS A 71 -2.75 -14.42 -16.52
N ASN A 72 -1.81 -13.52 -16.25
CA ASN A 72 -1.35 -12.51 -17.22
C ASN A 72 -0.08 -12.91 -17.98
N ASN A 73 0.36 -14.18 -17.88
CA ASN A 73 1.57 -14.69 -18.53
C ASN A 73 2.85 -13.87 -18.24
N ILE A 74 2.95 -13.32 -17.02
CA ILE A 74 4.11 -12.56 -16.57
C ILE A 74 5.13 -13.53 -15.99
N LYS A 75 6.34 -13.55 -16.56
CA LYS A 75 7.45 -14.40 -16.08
C LYS A 75 7.94 -13.90 -14.71
N PHE A 76 8.10 -14.82 -13.76
CA PHE A 76 8.66 -14.52 -12.44
C PHE A 76 9.50 -15.71 -11.93
N ILE A 77 10.47 -15.41 -11.06
CA ILE A 77 11.26 -16.45 -10.38
C ILE A 77 10.52 -16.86 -9.11
N ASN A 78 10.17 -18.15 -8.99
CA ASN A 78 9.51 -18.66 -7.80
C ASN A 78 10.54 -18.92 -6.69
N GLY A 79 10.80 -17.91 -5.87
CA GLY A 79 11.65 -17.99 -4.67
C GLY A 79 10.87 -18.01 -3.35
N TRP A 80 9.55 -18.28 -3.39
CA TRP A 80 8.75 -18.31 -2.17
C TRP A 80 9.07 -19.56 -1.35
N ASN A 81 9.47 -19.39 -0.09
CA ASN A 81 9.89 -20.47 0.81
C ASN A 81 8.72 -21.10 1.61
N ASN A 82 7.48 -20.88 1.18
CA ASN A 82 6.24 -21.27 1.89
C ASN A 82 6.06 -20.70 3.30
N GLN A 83 6.91 -19.77 3.74
CA GLN A 83 6.68 -19.05 4.99
C GLN A 83 5.74 -17.86 4.77
N VAL A 84 4.97 -17.51 5.80
CA VAL A 84 4.16 -16.29 5.80
C VAL A 84 5.11 -15.10 5.96
N CYS A 85 4.96 -14.09 5.10
CA CYS A 85 5.73 -12.85 5.22
C CYS A 85 5.45 -12.16 6.57
N ASN A 86 6.48 -11.76 7.31
CA ASN A 86 6.33 -11.12 8.63
C ASN A 86 5.45 -9.86 8.60
N ALA A 87 5.65 -8.99 7.60
CA ALA A 87 4.83 -7.79 7.43
C ALA A 87 3.36 -8.14 7.14
N CYS A 88 3.11 -9.24 6.42
CA CYS A 88 1.74 -9.74 6.24
C CYS A 88 1.16 -10.28 7.53
N ALA A 89 1.92 -11.04 8.32
CA ALA A 89 1.44 -11.60 9.57
C ALA A 89 1.03 -10.51 10.56
N LEU A 90 1.81 -9.43 10.63
CA LEU A 90 1.53 -8.29 11.50
C LEU A 90 0.43 -7.37 10.94
N GLY A 91 0.42 -7.14 9.63
CA GLY A 91 -0.47 -6.16 9.00
C GLY A 91 -1.83 -6.73 8.55
N LYS A 92 -1.91 -8.02 8.24
CA LYS A 92 -3.17 -8.67 7.90
C LYS A 92 -3.77 -9.20 9.19
N GLN A 93 -4.78 -8.52 9.69
CA GLN A 93 -5.69 -9.10 10.67
C GLN A 93 -6.42 -10.27 9.99
N HIS A 94 -5.89 -11.48 10.12
CA HIS A 94 -6.68 -12.66 9.80
C HIS A 94 -7.85 -12.67 10.76
N ARG A 95 -9.07 -12.63 10.21
CA ARG A 95 -10.29 -12.79 10.99
C ARG A 95 -10.31 -14.23 11.51
N VAL A 96 -9.66 -14.45 12.65
CA VAL A 96 -9.87 -15.66 13.43
C VAL A 96 -11.30 -15.55 13.96
N THR A 97 -12.10 -16.58 13.75
CA THR A 97 -13.42 -16.65 14.36
C THR A 97 -13.25 -16.60 15.87
N HIS A 98 -14.07 -15.80 16.54
CA HIS A 98 -14.15 -15.87 18.00
C HIS A 98 -14.49 -17.33 18.37
N PRO A 99 -13.84 -17.93 19.38
CA PRO A 99 -14.25 -19.24 19.86
C PRO A 99 -15.74 -19.21 20.22
N GLU A 100 -16.42 -20.35 20.06
CA GLU A 100 -17.80 -20.45 20.52
C GLU A 100 -17.86 -20.14 22.02
N ASN A 101 -18.84 -19.32 22.40
CA ASN A 101 -19.04 -18.97 23.80
C ASN A 101 -20.06 -19.95 24.39
N ASP A 102 -19.64 -20.75 25.36
CA ASP A 102 -20.51 -21.69 26.07
C ASP A 102 -21.59 -21.00 26.91
N LYS A 103 -21.48 -19.68 27.12
CA LYS A 103 -22.45 -18.89 27.88
C LYS A 103 -23.57 -18.40 26.98
N THR A 104 -24.58 -19.25 26.82
CA THR A 104 -25.84 -18.92 26.14
C THR A 104 -26.98 -18.91 27.17
N ALA A 105 -27.79 -17.85 27.19
CA ALA A 105 -28.99 -17.80 28.02
C ALA A 105 -30.07 -18.74 27.48
N VAL A 106 -30.61 -19.63 28.30
CA VAL A 106 -31.61 -20.63 27.87
C VAL A 106 -32.99 -20.33 28.47
N GLN A 107 -33.03 -19.73 29.66
CA GLN A 107 -34.22 -19.33 30.40
C GLN A 107 -34.22 -17.83 30.70
N LEU A 108 -35.37 -17.33 31.17
CA LEU A 108 -35.55 -15.94 31.58
C LEU A 108 -34.57 -15.59 32.70
N LEU A 109 -33.83 -14.49 32.51
CA LEU A 109 -32.84 -13.93 33.45
C LEU A 109 -31.56 -14.78 33.66
N ASP A 110 -31.28 -15.77 32.83
CA ASP A 110 -30.05 -16.59 32.91
C ASP A 110 -28.75 -15.80 32.71
N LEU A 111 -28.81 -14.70 31.94
CA LEU A 111 -27.65 -13.89 31.61
C LEU A 111 -28.04 -12.41 31.59
N VAL A 112 -27.44 -11.63 32.49
CA VAL A 112 -27.62 -10.17 32.55
C VAL A 112 -26.28 -9.52 32.28
N HIS A 113 -26.19 -8.80 31.15
CA HIS A 113 -25.04 -7.96 30.84
C HIS A 113 -25.30 -6.54 31.36
N VAL A 114 -24.46 -6.08 32.28
CA VAL A 114 -24.49 -4.70 32.80
C VAL A 114 -23.11 -4.10 32.55
N ASP A 115 -23.08 -2.88 32.02
CA ASP A 115 -21.85 -2.12 31.80
C ASP A 115 -22.04 -0.70 32.36
N LEU A 116 -20.94 -0.08 32.77
CA LEU A 116 -20.93 1.31 33.23
C LEU A 116 -20.41 2.20 32.11
N GLY A 117 -21.28 3.06 31.57
CA GLY A 117 -20.88 4.11 30.65
C GLY A 117 -20.41 5.33 31.44
N GLU A 118 -19.11 5.56 31.53
CA GLU A 118 -18.58 6.80 32.05
C GLU A 118 -18.72 7.90 30.99
N SER A 119 -19.41 8.98 31.34
CA SER A 119 -19.25 10.27 30.68
C SER A 119 -19.31 11.36 31.74
N GLU A 120 -18.14 11.89 32.11
CA GLU A 120 -18.01 13.15 32.83
C GLU A 120 -16.96 14.00 32.08
N GLU A 121 -17.06 15.32 31.97
CA GLU A 121 -17.57 16.30 32.92
C GLU A 121 -18.25 17.47 32.21
N ARG A 122 -19.24 18.09 32.85
CA ARG A 122 -19.43 19.54 32.70
C ARG A 122 -19.75 20.18 34.04
N SER A 123 -18.71 20.31 34.86
CA SER A 123 -18.71 21.30 35.94
C SER A 123 -18.39 22.66 35.34
N THR A 124 -19.41 23.36 34.86
CA THR A 124 -19.31 24.81 34.66
C THR A 124 -19.90 25.48 35.91
N PHE A 125 -19.00 25.99 36.76
CA PHE A 125 -19.32 27.04 37.73
C PHE A 125 -19.81 28.30 37.01
#